data_AF-A0AAD9LQ18-F1
#
_entry.id   AF-A0AAD9LQ18-F1
#
_cell.length_a   1.000
_cell.length_b   1.000
_cell.length_c   1.000
_cell.angle_alpha   90.00
_cell.angle_beta   90.00
_cell.angle_gamma   90.00
#
_symmetry.space_group_name_H-M   'P 1'
#
loop_
_entity.id
_entity.type
_entity.pdbx_description
1 polymer ?
#
loop_
_entity_poly.entity_id
_entity_poly.type
_entity_poly.pdbx_seq_one_letter_code
_entity_poly.pdbx_strand_id
1 'polypeptide(L)'
;MRRAVHEARELKKELVLLRQEKEELRLAAQKSSSAAPGRESAGTSKQNSNKAIELKLRQKIQLLTTQNAELESSATRLHQQVSDLESQHEAAAVQLTTDLEGKDHEITSLREELRKAKLVADETKRKCQKMLKEKKDEAQRALQENEQLARCTKTLQGQLALLPQLKKQLEQAKAKRADMAEVWQNKLEKRGQAFLREEEASKQKLEETAAKIGELTNERENLQLRLEELERKLRDINADHQDELRHEAQRLAELESTMHQLQKKLLATEAATREAEQAEFVAKETQEQETRLRQLAEDAADAVEARAEKAERALAQAQTQLSRLEEALTARGVTLDYLLKQQEPIPVVSRTPSSDRITARARSRGPAMKAVPTASRDPVRSRTTAKPRMDSSRRKLKSNNDDEKR
;
A
#
# COMPACT_ATOMS: atom_id res chain seq x y z
N MET A 1 101.65 52.84 30.39
CA MET A 1 102.08 54.26 30.45
C MET A 1 102.39 54.72 31.88
N ARG A 2 101.43 55.10 32.75
CA ARG A 2 101.75 55.76 34.05
C ARG A 2 102.78 55.02 34.94
N ARG A 3 102.73 53.68 35.03
CA ARG A 3 103.75 52.87 35.73
C ARG A 3 105.15 52.99 35.09
N ALA A 4 105.27 52.69 33.79
CA ALA A 4 106.51 52.87 33.01
C ALA A 4 107.11 54.28 33.08
N VAL A 5 106.29 55.33 33.17
CA VAL A 5 106.77 56.72 33.37
C VAL A 5 107.31 56.95 34.79
N HIS A 6 106.84 56.21 35.79
CA HIS A 6 107.37 56.23 37.15
C HIS A 6 108.65 55.40 37.26
N GLU A 7 108.66 54.18 36.70
CA GLU A 7 109.83 53.30 36.60
C GLU A 7 110.99 54.01 35.88
N ALA A 8 110.74 54.68 34.75
CA ALA A 8 111.74 55.48 34.05
C ALA A 8 112.20 56.75 34.82
N ARG A 9 111.46 57.20 35.83
CA ARG A 9 111.89 58.29 36.73
C ARG A 9 112.76 57.78 37.87
N GLU A 10 112.45 56.61 38.43
CA GLU A 10 113.28 55.99 39.48
C GLU A 10 114.62 55.53 38.89
N LEU A 11 114.61 54.81 37.76
CA LEU A 11 115.83 54.46 37.01
C LEU A 11 116.70 55.68 36.68
N LYS A 12 116.09 56.86 36.42
CA LYS A 12 116.84 58.09 36.17
C LYS A 12 117.50 58.66 37.45
N LYS A 13 116.92 58.46 38.64
CA LYS A 13 117.56 58.83 39.92
C LYS A 13 118.74 57.91 40.21
N GLU A 14 118.55 56.59 40.05
CA GLU A 14 119.59 55.58 40.23
C GLU A 14 120.78 55.84 39.29
N LEU A 15 120.53 56.18 38.01
CA LEU A 15 121.59 56.56 37.06
C LEU A 15 122.25 57.92 37.35
N VAL A 16 121.71 58.73 38.25
CA VAL A 16 122.39 59.95 38.77
C VAL A 16 123.23 59.60 40.00
N LEU A 17 122.70 58.81 40.94
CA LEU A 17 123.47 58.30 42.09
C LEU A 17 124.71 57.50 41.64
N LEU A 18 124.54 56.54 40.73
CA LEU A 18 125.64 55.78 40.13
C LEU A 18 126.64 56.63 39.31
N ARG A 19 126.31 57.88 38.99
CA ARG A 19 127.27 58.84 38.41
C ARG A 19 128.01 59.61 39.49
N GLN A 20 127.32 60.05 40.53
CA GLN A 20 127.95 60.69 41.70
C GLN A 20 128.93 59.74 42.39
N GLU A 21 128.52 58.50 42.68
CA GLU A 21 129.38 57.44 43.24
C GLU A 21 130.60 57.17 42.34
N LYS A 22 130.43 57.20 41.01
CA LYS A 22 131.52 57.01 40.05
C LYS A 22 132.47 58.22 39.98
N GLU A 23 132.01 59.42 40.26
CA GLU A 23 132.86 60.62 40.40
C GLU A 23 133.57 60.64 41.76
N GLU A 24 132.90 60.24 42.84
CA GLU A 24 133.48 60.08 44.18
C GLU A 24 134.58 59.01 44.20
N LEU A 25 134.35 57.84 43.59
CA LEU A 25 135.39 56.81 43.40
C LEU A 25 136.57 57.32 42.56
N ARG A 26 136.34 58.22 41.60
CA ARG A 26 137.41 58.81 40.78
C ARG A 26 138.21 59.86 41.55
N LEU A 27 137.58 60.60 42.45
CA LEU A 27 138.24 61.53 43.38
C LEU A 27 139.01 60.79 44.48
N ALA A 28 138.47 59.68 44.99
CA ALA A 28 139.16 58.80 45.95
C ALA A 28 140.43 58.18 45.36
N ALA A 29 140.34 57.65 44.13
CA ALA A 29 141.48 57.07 43.40
C ALA A 29 142.61 58.08 43.11
N GLN A 30 142.35 59.39 43.21
CA GLN A 30 143.35 60.44 43.02
C GLN A 30 143.90 61.02 44.35
N LYS A 31 143.53 60.44 45.50
CA LYS A 31 143.83 61.03 46.82
C LYS A 31 144.14 60.06 47.97
N SER A 32 144.81 58.93 47.71
CA SER A 32 145.74 58.34 48.71
C SER A 32 146.65 57.23 48.17
N SER A 33 147.96 57.36 48.45
CA SER A 33 148.88 56.25 48.73
C SER A 33 149.73 56.68 49.95
N SER A 34 150.21 55.72 50.75
CA SER A 34 150.42 55.92 52.20
C SER A 34 151.83 56.39 52.62
N ALA A 35 151.89 56.95 53.84
CA ALA A 35 153.11 57.09 54.65
C ALA A 35 153.85 55.72 54.80
N ALA A 36 155.18 55.60 54.89
CA ALA A 36 156.19 56.29 55.74
C ALA A 36 156.03 55.95 57.24
N PRO A 37 157.10 55.64 58.01
CA PRO A 37 158.36 56.40 58.16
C PRO A 37 159.67 55.55 58.06
N GLY A 38 160.91 56.05 58.23
CA GLY A 38 161.45 57.42 58.33
C GLY A 38 162.71 57.56 59.23
N ARG A 39 163.58 58.57 58.95
CA ARG A 39 164.75 59.04 59.77
C ARG A 39 165.94 58.02 59.87
N GLU A 40 167.19 58.27 60.30
CA GLU A 40 168.18 59.39 60.38
C GLU A 40 169.57 58.75 60.74
N SER A 41 170.79 59.30 60.61
CA SER A 41 171.36 60.58 60.10
C SER A 41 172.84 60.35 59.63
N ALA A 42 173.69 61.39 59.52
CA ALA A 42 175.07 61.35 59.00
C ALA A 42 176.19 61.22 60.06
N GLY A 43 177.43 60.87 59.64
CA GLY A 43 178.65 60.88 60.48
C GLY A 43 179.93 60.40 59.77
N THR A 44 181.11 60.85 60.20
CA THR A 44 182.42 60.58 59.53
C THR A 44 183.50 60.00 60.47
N SER A 45 184.56 59.45 59.85
CA SER A 45 185.97 59.44 60.31
C SER A 45 186.62 58.13 60.80
N LYS A 46 187.63 57.71 60.02
CA LYS A 46 188.97 57.13 60.35
C LYS A 46 189.22 56.14 61.53
N GLN A 47 189.97 55.10 61.13
CA GLN A 47 191.21 54.53 61.73
C GLN A 47 191.22 53.22 62.56
N ASN A 48 192.10 52.33 62.08
CA ASN A 48 193.01 51.38 62.79
C ASN A 48 192.57 49.96 63.22
N SER A 49 193.52 49.04 62.99
CA SER A 49 193.64 47.64 63.44
C SER A 49 192.74 46.59 62.76
N ASN A 50 193.35 45.47 62.35
CA ASN A 50 192.89 44.70 61.17
C ASN A 50 192.68 43.19 61.42
N LYS A 51 192.11 42.80 62.56
CA LYS A 51 191.82 41.38 62.92
C LYS A 51 190.40 41.06 63.43
N ALA A 52 189.52 42.05 63.60
CA ALA A 52 188.17 41.84 64.15
C ALA A 52 187.04 41.80 63.10
N ILE A 53 187.34 42.11 61.83
CA ILE A 53 186.33 42.30 60.77
C ILE A 53 185.87 40.97 60.16
N GLU A 54 186.78 40.00 60.01
CA GLU A 54 186.49 38.72 59.34
C GLU A 54 185.43 37.89 60.08
N LEU A 55 185.47 37.86 61.41
CA LEU A 55 184.45 37.20 62.23
C LEU A 55 183.05 37.82 62.03
N LYS A 56 182.95 39.15 61.94
CA LYS A 56 181.69 39.85 61.67
C LYS A 56 181.15 39.57 60.26
N LEU A 57 182.04 39.39 59.27
CA LEU A 57 181.64 38.96 57.92
C LEU A 57 181.13 37.52 57.91
N ARG A 58 181.82 36.58 58.57
CA ARG A 58 181.37 35.18 58.69
C ARG A 58 180.02 35.08 59.42
N GLN A 59 179.84 35.82 60.52
CA GLN A 59 178.55 35.93 61.22
C GLN A 59 177.45 36.52 60.32
N LYS A 60 177.75 37.55 59.52
CA LYS A 60 176.76 38.14 58.61
C LYS A 60 176.40 37.23 57.43
N ILE A 61 177.33 36.42 56.94
CA ILE A 61 177.05 35.38 55.93
C ILE A 61 176.15 34.29 56.53
N GLN A 62 176.42 33.83 57.76
CA GLN A 62 175.53 32.90 58.46
C GLN A 62 174.13 33.49 58.64
N LEU A 63 174.02 34.74 59.11
CA LEU A 63 172.74 35.44 59.28
C LEU A 63 171.95 35.57 57.96
N LEU A 64 172.63 35.89 56.85
CA LEU A 64 172.00 35.95 55.53
C LEU A 64 171.60 34.55 55.01
N THR A 65 172.33 33.50 55.40
CA THR A 65 172.00 32.12 55.04
C THR A 65 170.77 31.63 55.82
N THR A 66 170.67 31.94 57.12
CA THR A 66 169.45 31.64 57.91
C THR A 66 168.28 32.47 57.42
N GLN A 67 168.47 33.76 57.10
CA GLN A 67 167.42 34.62 56.52
C GLN A 67 166.95 34.13 55.16
N ASN A 68 167.84 33.60 54.29
CA ASN A 68 167.42 32.99 53.04
C ASN A 68 166.63 31.68 53.27
N ALA A 69 167.05 30.82 54.21
CA ALA A 69 166.29 29.62 54.56
C ALA A 69 164.92 29.94 55.21
N GLU A 70 164.83 31.02 56.00
CA GLU A 70 163.58 31.58 56.53
C GLU A 70 162.70 32.15 55.42
N LEU A 71 163.27 32.80 54.40
CA LEU A 71 162.55 33.30 53.23
C LEU A 71 162.09 32.18 52.28
N GLU A 72 162.89 31.12 52.09
CA GLU A 72 162.54 29.94 51.29
C GLU A 72 161.44 29.10 51.97
N SER A 73 161.55 28.89 53.29
CA SER A 73 160.49 28.23 54.07
C SER A 73 159.23 29.10 54.18
N SER A 74 159.35 30.43 54.24
CA SER A 74 158.23 31.36 54.11
C SER A 74 157.57 31.27 52.73
N ALA A 75 158.35 31.29 51.64
CA ALA A 75 157.85 31.23 50.27
C ALA A 75 157.17 29.88 49.96
N THR A 76 157.75 28.76 50.39
CA THR A 76 157.10 27.44 50.26
C THR A 76 155.84 27.33 51.11
N ARG A 77 155.82 27.90 52.32
CA ARG A 77 154.61 27.97 53.15
C ARG A 77 153.50 28.84 52.53
N LEU A 78 153.86 29.98 51.94
CA LEU A 78 152.92 30.82 51.20
C LEU A 78 152.42 30.12 49.93
N HIS A 79 153.28 29.42 49.20
CA HIS A 79 152.88 28.65 48.02
C HIS A 79 151.93 27.49 48.39
N GLN A 80 152.21 26.78 49.49
CA GLN A 80 151.29 25.79 50.06
C GLN A 80 149.95 26.42 50.44
N GLN A 81 149.95 27.56 51.15
CA GLN A 81 148.71 28.27 51.51
C GLN A 81 147.92 28.75 50.29
N VAL A 82 148.59 29.18 49.22
CA VAL A 82 147.94 29.53 47.95
C VAL A 82 147.32 28.28 47.31
N SER A 83 148.05 27.17 47.21
CA SER A 83 147.52 25.93 46.64
C SER A 83 146.37 25.32 47.47
N ASP A 84 146.46 25.38 48.80
CA ASP A 84 145.40 24.95 49.71
C ASP A 84 144.15 25.83 49.52
N LEU A 85 144.30 27.15 49.37
CA LEU A 85 143.19 28.08 49.10
C LEU A 85 142.62 27.94 47.68
N GLU A 86 143.45 27.68 46.68
CA GLU A 86 143.04 27.40 45.31
C GLU A 86 142.20 26.12 45.26
N SER A 87 142.65 25.03 45.90
CA SER A 87 141.87 23.79 45.98
C SER A 87 140.55 23.94 46.76
N GLN A 88 140.53 24.75 47.81
CA GLN A 88 139.29 25.10 48.54
C GLN A 88 138.35 25.95 47.68
N HIS A 89 138.88 26.89 46.90
CA HIS A 89 138.11 27.73 45.99
C HIS A 89 137.55 26.90 44.81
N GLU A 90 138.33 25.98 44.24
CA GLU A 90 137.87 25.04 43.21
C GLU A 90 136.78 24.11 43.77
N ALA A 91 136.98 23.51 44.95
CA ALA A 91 135.97 22.67 45.59
C ALA A 91 134.68 23.45 45.89
N ALA A 92 134.78 24.69 46.38
CA ALA A 92 133.64 25.57 46.61
C ALA A 92 132.94 25.98 45.29
N ALA A 93 133.70 26.24 44.22
CA ALA A 93 133.15 26.56 42.91
C ALA A 93 132.42 25.36 42.29
N VAL A 94 132.96 24.15 42.41
CA VAL A 94 132.30 22.90 41.98
C VAL A 94 131.03 22.64 42.80
N GLN A 95 131.08 22.80 44.13
CA GLN A 95 129.88 22.66 44.94
C GLN A 95 128.82 23.69 44.53
N LEU A 96 129.19 24.97 44.38
CA LEU A 96 128.27 26.03 43.97
C LEU A 96 127.70 25.83 42.55
N THR A 97 128.45 25.28 41.60
CA THR A 97 127.89 24.95 40.28
C THR A 97 126.93 23.76 40.34
N THR A 98 127.25 22.68 41.07
CA THR A 98 126.28 21.57 41.26
C THR A 98 125.02 22.00 42.02
N ASP A 99 125.16 22.91 42.99
CA ASP A 99 124.07 23.54 43.73
C ASP A 99 123.18 24.44 42.85
N LEU A 100 123.75 25.08 41.83
CA LEU A 100 123.02 25.90 40.85
C LEU A 100 122.32 24.99 39.81
N GLU A 101 123.03 24.00 39.28
CA GLU A 101 122.45 23.00 38.36
C GLU A 101 121.28 22.26 39.00
N GLY A 102 121.39 21.85 40.27
CA GLY A 102 120.29 21.25 41.02
C GLY A 102 119.07 22.16 41.14
N LYS A 103 119.29 23.46 41.42
CA LYS A 103 118.22 24.47 41.49
C LYS A 103 117.60 24.74 40.12
N ASP A 104 118.36 24.73 39.02
CA ASP A 104 117.80 24.88 37.67
C ASP A 104 116.98 23.64 37.23
N HIS A 105 117.36 22.43 37.66
CA HIS A 105 116.55 21.22 37.49
C HIS A 105 115.24 21.29 38.31
N GLU A 106 115.29 21.77 39.56
CA GLU A 106 114.08 21.99 40.37
C GLU A 106 113.17 23.07 39.73
N ILE A 107 113.74 24.20 39.32
CA ILE A 107 113.02 25.30 38.65
C ILE A 107 112.37 24.84 37.34
N THR A 108 113.03 23.97 36.56
CA THR A 108 112.44 23.43 35.32
C THR A 108 111.33 22.43 35.60
N SER A 109 111.48 21.55 36.60
CA SER A 109 110.42 20.65 37.08
C SER A 109 109.18 21.42 37.56
N LEU A 110 109.35 22.39 38.46
CA LEU A 110 108.25 23.23 38.97
C LEU A 110 107.57 24.05 37.85
N ARG A 111 108.32 24.48 36.82
CA ARG A 111 107.74 25.13 35.62
C ARG A 111 106.90 24.15 34.79
N GLU A 112 107.25 22.87 34.72
CA GLU A 112 106.42 21.85 34.09
C GLU A 112 105.18 21.50 34.91
N GLU A 113 105.31 21.30 36.22
CA GLU A 113 104.17 21.05 37.11
C GLU A 113 103.16 22.20 37.05
N LEU A 114 103.65 23.45 37.05
CA LEU A 114 102.81 24.64 36.86
C LEU A 114 102.11 24.65 35.48
N ARG A 115 102.71 24.10 34.42
CA ARG A 115 102.03 23.92 33.12
C ARG A 115 100.97 22.81 33.18
N LYS A 116 101.32 21.65 33.76
CA LYS A 116 100.43 20.49 33.94
C LYS A 116 99.19 20.88 34.75
N ALA A 117 99.38 21.57 35.88
CA ALA A 117 98.31 22.10 36.73
C ALA A 117 97.42 23.13 36.00
N LYS A 118 98.00 24.04 35.20
CA LYS A 118 97.23 25.01 34.38
C LYS A 118 96.36 24.32 33.33
N LEU A 119 96.88 23.28 32.66
CA LEU A 119 96.09 22.51 31.69
C LEU A 119 94.91 21.78 32.35
N VAL A 120 95.12 21.16 33.52
CA VAL A 120 94.04 20.53 34.31
C VAL A 120 93.02 21.56 34.80
N ALA A 121 93.47 22.76 35.22
CA ALA A 121 92.58 23.85 35.62
C ALA A 121 91.73 24.37 34.45
N ASP A 122 92.30 24.51 33.25
CA ASP A 122 91.53 24.93 32.08
C ASP A 122 90.60 23.83 31.54
N GLU A 123 90.98 22.55 31.65
CA GLU A 123 90.11 21.44 31.25
C GLU A 123 88.95 21.25 32.24
N THR A 124 89.19 21.31 33.55
CA THR A 124 88.12 21.29 34.56
C THR A 124 87.20 22.50 34.43
N LYS A 125 87.74 23.69 34.18
CA LYS A 125 86.94 24.89 33.84
C LYS A 125 86.07 24.69 32.60
N ARG A 126 86.59 24.08 31.53
CA ARG A 126 85.79 23.71 30.33
C ARG A 126 84.69 22.70 30.67
N LYS A 127 84.99 21.66 31.46
CA LYS A 127 84.02 20.65 31.93
C LYS A 127 82.90 21.28 32.75
N CYS A 128 83.24 22.13 33.73
CA CYS A 128 82.27 22.88 34.53
C CYS A 128 81.41 23.82 33.67
N GLN A 129 82.00 24.51 32.68
CA GLN A 129 81.25 25.36 31.74
C GLN A 129 80.31 24.55 30.83
N LYS A 130 80.70 23.33 30.42
CA LYS A 130 79.84 22.41 29.66
C LYS A 130 78.65 21.94 30.50
N MET A 131 78.90 21.40 31.69
CA MET A 131 77.87 20.99 32.65
C MET A 131 76.89 22.13 32.98
N LEU A 132 77.39 23.36 33.14
CA LEU A 132 76.57 24.53 33.47
C LEU A 132 75.71 25.02 32.29
N LYS A 133 76.09 24.74 31.03
CA LYS A 133 75.21 24.88 29.86
C LYS A 133 74.17 23.77 29.85
N GLU A 134 74.60 22.51 29.92
CA GLU A 134 73.72 21.34 29.87
C GLU A 134 72.61 21.40 30.93
N LYS A 135 72.92 21.82 32.16
CA LYS A 135 71.93 22.03 33.22
C LYS A 135 70.98 23.20 33.00
N LYS A 136 71.38 24.24 32.25
CA LYS A 136 70.46 25.31 31.80
C LYS A 136 69.54 24.81 30.69
N ASP A 137 70.09 24.05 29.73
CA ASP A 137 69.35 23.49 28.60
C ASP A 137 68.37 22.39 29.06
N GLU A 138 68.69 21.64 30.12
CA GLU A 138 67.76 20.77 30.85
C GLU A 138 66.66 21.57 31.57
N ALA A 139 67.02 22.58 32.37
CA ALA A 139 66.04 23.39 33.10
C ALA A 139 65.07 24.12 32.15
N GLN A 140 65.55 24.61 31.00
CA GLN A 140 64.71 25.23 30.00
C GLN A 140 63.74 24.25 29.33
N ARG A 141 64.16 23.00 29.06
CA ARG A 141 63.25 21.94 28.58
C ARG A 141 62.20 21.59 29.63
N ALA A 142 62.60 21.39 30.88
CA ALA A 142 61.68 21.11 31.98
C ALA A 142 60.65 22.24 32.19
N LEU A 143 61.02 23.51 31.99
CA LEU A 143 60.08 24.63 31.99
C LEU A 143 59.09 24.57 30.82
N GLN A 144 59.57 24.28 29.60
CA GLN A 144 58.71 24.13 28.41
C GLN A 144 57.72 22.95 28.54
N GLU A 145 58.17 21.82 29.11
CA GLU A 145 57.34 20.66 29.42
C GLU A 145 56.26 21.01 30.47
N ASN A 146 56.63 21.71 31.56
CA ASN A 146 55.68 22.19 32.55
C ASN A 146 54.66 23.19 31.98
N GLU A 147 55.07 24.09 31.07
CA GLU A 147 54.14 24.96 30.35
C GLU A 147 53.15 24.17 29.49
N GLN A 148 53.59 23.14 28.78
CA GLN A 148 52.71 22.27 27.99
C GLN A 148 51.72 21.52 28.88
N LEU A 149 52.20 20.91 29.98
CA LEU A 149 51.34 20.24 30.96
C LEU A 149 50.32 21.20 31.61
N ALA A 150 50.71 22.44 31.91
CA ALA A 150 49.80 23.47 32.43
C ALA A 150 48.73 23.88 31.39
N ARG A 151 49.09 23.96 30.11
CA ARG A 151 48.13 24.21 29.00
C ARG A 151 47.15 23.04 28.87
N CYS A 152 47.63 21.81 28.79
CA CYS A 152 46.81 20.60 28.72
C CYS A 152 45.86 20.47 29.93
N THR A 153 46.36 20.75 31.14
CA THR A 153 45.55 20.74 32.38
C THR A 153 44.39 21.74 32.30
N LYS A 154 44.64 22.97 31.82
CA LYS A 154 43.58 23.98 31.62
C LYS A 154 42.56 23.53 30.57
N THR A 155 42.99 22.91 29.47
CA THR A 155 42.08 22.36 28.45
C THR A 155 41.19 21.25 29.03
N LEU A 156 41.76 20.31 29.79
CA LEU A 156 41.01 19.23 30.44
C LEU A 156 40.05 19.76 31.51
N GLN A 157 40.45 20.75 32.30
CA GLN A 157 39.56 21.43 33.25
C GLN A 157 38.39 22.14 32.54
N GLY A 158 38.63 22.79 31.40
CA GLY A 158 37.57 23.38 30.58
C GLY A 158 36.59 22.34 30.03
N GLN A 159 37.08 21.20 29.55
CA GLN A 159 36.23 20.09 29.11
C GLN A 159 35.43 19.47 30.26
N LEU A 160 36.04 19.30 31.43
CA LEU A 160 35.36 18.85 32.65
C LEU A 160 34.27 19.82 33.11
N ALA A 161 34.45 21.13 32.96
CA ALA A 161 33.44 22.14 33.29
C ALA A 161 32.22 22.12 32.34
N LEU A 162 32.41 21.74 31.07
CA LEU A 162 31.32 21.57 30.09
C LEU A 162 30.53 20.26 30.28
N LEU A 163 31.16 19.23 30.87
CA LEU A 163 30.59 17.89 31.02
C LEU A 163 29.24 17.86 31.78
N PRO A 164 29.04 18.62 32.89
CA PRO A 164 27.73 18.76 33.54
C PRO A 164 26.65 19.42 32.66
N GLN A 165 27.02 20.36 31.80
CA GLN A 165 26.08 21.03 30.89
C GLN A 165 25.62 20.06 29.79
N LEU A 166 26.57 19.33 29.18
CA LEU A 166 26.26 18.29 28.19
C LEU A 166 25.39 17.17 28.78
N LYS A 167 25.66 16.74 30.03
CA LYS A 167 24.79 15.80 30.76
C LYS A 167 23.37 16.34 30.96
N LYS A 168 23.22 17.59 31.40
CA LYS A 168 21.89 18.24 31.52
C LYS A 168 21.15 18.30 30.18
N GLN A 169 21.84 18.63 29.10
CA GLN A 169 21.25 18.65 27.74
C GLN A 169 20.82 17.24 27.28
N LEU A 170 21.62 16.21 27.58
CA LEU A 170 21.28 14.81 27.26
C LEU A 170 20.03 14.34 28.01
N GLU A 171 19.93 14.59 29.32
CA GLU A 171 18.74 14.20 30.09
C GLU A 171 17.50 15.01 29.68
N GLN A 172 17.63 16.29 29.34
CA GLN A 172 16.53 17.07 28.76
C GLN A 172 16.09 16.55 27.38
N ALA A 173 17.01 16.05 26.55
CA ALA A 173 16.69 15.44 25.26
C ALA A 173 16.01 14.07 25.43
N LYS A 174 16.43 13.27 26.42
CA LYS A 174 15.76 12.02 26.80
C LYS A 174 14.35 12.26 27.31
N ALA A 175 14.16 13.20 28.23
CA ALA A 175 12.84 13.58 28.77
C ALA A 175 11.88 13.97 27.64
N LYS A 176 12.26 14.96 26.80
CA LYS A 176 11.47 15.36 25.63
C LYS A 176 11.14 14.21 24.68
N ARG A 177 12.04 13.23 24.53
CA ARG A 177 11.79 12.02 23.72
C ARG A 177 10.79 11.07 24.39
N ALA A 178 10.82 10.93 25.71
CA ALA A 178 9.83 10.18 26.47
C ALA A 178 8.46 10.86 26.40
N ASP A 179 8.38 12.17 26.68
CA ASP A 179 7.15 12.98 26.60
C ASP A 179 6.48 12.81 25.22
N MET A 180 7.26 12.90 24.14
CA MET A 180 6.76 12.69 22.77
C MET A 180 6.32 11.24 22.53
N ALA A 181 7.04 10.25 23.03
CA ALA A 181 6.67 8.84 22.88
C ALA A 181 5.35 8.53 23.61
N GLU A 182 5.19 9.01 24.84
CA GLU A 182 3.93 8.88 25.60
C GLU A 182 2.77 9.59 24.89
N VAL A 183 2.98 10.79 24.34
CA VAL A 183 1.96 11.50 23.55
C VAL A 183 1.58 10.73 22.27
N TRP A 184 2.54 10.08 21.60
CA TRP A 184 2.25 9.24 20.43
C TRP A 184 1.54 7.93 20.81
N GLN A 185 1.95 7.27 21.88
CA GLN A 185 1.28 6.09 22.42
C GLN A 185 -0.17 6.42 22.81
N ASN A 186 -0.39 7.46 23.61
CA ASN A 186 -1.73 7.93 23.99
C ASN A 186 -2.61 8.27 22.77
N LYS A 187 -2.04 8.83 21.69
CA LYS A 187 -2.78 9.07 20.43
C LYS A 187 -3.12 7.78 19.70
N LEU A 188 -2.21 6.80 19.69
CA LEU A 188 -2.42 5.50 19.06
C LEU A 188 -3.49 4.69 19.81
N GLU A 189 -3.41 4.62 21.14
CA GLU A 189 -4.39 3.96 22.00
C GLU A 189 -5.78 4.60 21.88
N LYS A 190 -5.88 5.94 21.90
CA LYS A 190 -7.15 6.65 21.68
C LYS A 190 -7.74 6.39 20.29
N ARG A 191 -6.91 6.28 19.25
CA ARG A 191 -7.34 5.87 17.90
C ARG A 191 -7.81 4.42 17.86
N GLY A 192 -7.07 3.49 18.49
CA GLY A 192 -7.47 2.08 18.59
C GLY A 192 -8.81 1.91 19.31
N GLN A 193 -9.00 2.57 20.44
CA GLN A 193 -10.29 2.56 21.15
C GLN A 193 -11.42 3.24 20.36
N ALA A 194 -11.13 4.28 19.57
CA ALA A 194 -12.15 4.91 18.72
C ALA A 194 -12.56 3.96 17.59
N PHE A 195 -11.60 3.33 16.92
CA PHE A 195 -11.82 2.34 15.88
C PHE A 195 -12.61 1.13 16.39
N LEU A 196 -12.27 0.59 17.58
CA LEU A 196 -13.01 -0.53 18.18
C LEU A 196 -14.49 -0.17 18.42
N ARG A 197 -14.79 1.02 18.96
CA ARG A 197 -16.17 1.49 19.16
C ARG A 197 -16.91 1.70 17.84
N GLU A 198 -16.22 2.14 16.79
CA GLU A 198 -16.77 2.29 15.45
C GLU A 198 -17.05 0.92 14.79
N GLU A 199 -16.17 -0.06 15.00
CA GLU A 199 -16.35 -1.45 14.56
C GLU A 199 -17.51 -2.13 15.30
N GLU A 200 -17.61 -1.95 16.62
CA GLU A 200 -18.73 -2.42 17.46
C GLU A 200 -20.06 -1.81 17.01
N ALA A 201 -20.13 -0.49 16.84
CA ALA A 201 -21.32 0.19 16.35
C ALA A 201 -21.66 -0.18 14.88
N SER A 202 -20.68 -0.60 14.09
CA SER A 202 -20.90 -1.10 12.72
C SER A 202 -21.42 -2.54 12.74
N LYS A 203 -20.95 -3.40 13.65
CA LYS A 203 -21.51 -4.75 13.86
C LYS A 203 -22.96 -4.69 14.32
N GLN A 204 -23.28 -3.83 15.28
CA GLN A 204 -24.66 -3.61 15.74
C GLN A 204 -25.59 -3.19 14.58
N LYS A 205 -25.17 -2.25 13.71
CA LYS A 205 -25.94 -1.87 12.51
C LYS A 205 -26.08 -3.01 11.49
N LEU A 206 -25.08 -3.88 11.36
CA LEU A 206 -25.16 -5.08 10.51
C LEU A 206 -26.13 -6.11 11.11
N GLU A 207 -26.19 -6.26 12.42
CA GLU A 207 -27.15 -7.12 13.13
C GLU A 207 -28.58 -6.57 13.01
N GLU A 208 -28.79 -5.26 13.21
CA GLU A 208 -30.06 -4.55 13.00
C GLU A 208 -30.56 -4.70 11.55
N THR A 209 -29.69 -4.50 10.56
CA THR A 209 -30.07 -4.64 9.15
C THR A 209 -30.30 -6.10 8.74
N ALA A 210 -29.55 -7.06 9.30
CA ALA A 210 -29.81 -8.48 9.11
C ALA A 210 -31.17 -8.90 9.71
N ALA A 211 -31.52 -8.40 10.91
CA ALA A 211 -32.83 -8.63 11.51
C ALA A 211 -33.96 -8.06 10.64
N LYS A 212 -33.84 -6.81 10.16
CA LYS A 212 -34.83 -6.19 9.27
C LYS A 212 -34.94 -6.90 7.91
N ILE A 213 -33.85 -7.46 7.39
CA ILE A 213 -33.89 -8.34 6.20
C ILE A 213 -34.65 -9.64 6.50
N GLY A 214 -34.46 -10.23 7.69
CA GLY A 214 -35.24 -11.38 8.14
C GLY A 214 -36.74 -11.09 8.20
N GLU A 215 -37.13 -9.98 8.83
CA GLU A 215 -38.52 -9.51 8.87
C GLU A 215 -39.12 -9.35 7.46
N LEU A 216 -38.45 -8.62 6.57
CA LEU A 216 -38.91 -8.40 5.19
C LEU A 216 -38.96 -9.70 4.36
N THR A 217 -38.11 -10.69 4.67
CA THR A 217 -38.13 -12.01 4.04
C THR A 217 -39.35 -12.81 4.48
N ASN A 218 -39.67 -12.79 5.78
CA ASN A 218 -40.88 -13.41 6.32
C ASN A 218 -42.15 -12.71 5.81
N GLU A 219 -42.17 -11.37 5.73
CA GLU A 219 -43.27 -10.59 5.15
C GLU A 219 -43.50 -10.97 3.68
N ARG A 220 -42.43 -11.05 2.87
CA ARG A 220 -42.48 -11.51 1.47
C ARG A 220 -43.08 -12.91 1.34
N GLU A 221 -42.64 -13.86 2.17
CA GLU A 221 -43.10 -15.25 2.09
C GLU A 221 -44.58 -15.40 2.51
N ASN A 222 -45.01 -14.67 3.55
CA ASN A 222 -46.42 -14.58 3.92
C ASN A 222 -47.29 -13.97 2.79
N LEU A 223 -46.80 -12.91 2.13
CA LEU A 223 -47.48 -12.30 0.98
C LEU A 223 -47.52 -13.24 -0.24
N GLN A 224 -46.46 -14.01 -0.48
CA GLN A 224 -46.43 -15.01 -1.56
C GLN A 224 -47.43 -16.14 -1.29
N LEU A 225 -47.44 -16.72 -0.09
CA LEU A 225 -48.41 -17.77 0.29
C LEU A 225 -49.86 -17.26 0.16
N ARG A 226 -50.11 -15.99 0.48
CA ARG A 226 -51.43 -15.37 0.31
C ARG A 226 -51.77 -15.10 -1.16
N LEU A 227 -50.82 -14.74 -2.00
CA LEU A 227 -51.02 -14.65 -3.46
C LEU A 227 -51.36 -16.03 -4.03
N GLU A 228 -50.61 -17.07 -3.68
CA GLU A 228 -50.86 -18.45 -4.12
C GLU A 228 -52.23 -18.97 -3.65
N GLU A 229 -52.72 -18.52 -2.49
CA GLU A 229 -54.07 -18.82 -1.98
C GLU A 229 -55.17 -18.09 -2.77
N LEU A 230 -54.97 -16.81 -3.08
CA LEU A 230 -55.89 -16.02 -3.90
C LEU A 230 -55.92 -16.50 -5.35
N GLU A 231 -54.78 -16.87 -5.92
CA GLU A 231 -54.71 -17.50 -7.25
C GLU A 231 -55.44 -18.83 -7.29
N ARG A 232 -55.31 -19.68 -6.26
CA ARG A 232 -56.10 -20.92 -6.16
C ARG A 232 -57.60 -20.61 -6.17
N LYS A 233 -58.06 -19.74 -5.26
CA LYS A 233 -59.47 -19.30 -5.19
C LYS A 233 -59.98 -18.72 -6.51
N LEU A 234 -59.16 -17.96 -7.24
CA LEU A 234 -59.54 -17.45 -8.56
C LEU A 234 -59.62 -18.56 -9.63
N ARG A 235 -58.77 -19.60 -9.57
CA ARG A 235 -58.89 -20.78 -10.47
C ARG A 235 -60.14 -21.58 -10.14
N ASP A 236 -60.42 -21.78 -8.85
CA ASP A 236 -61.59 -22.51 -8.36
C ASP A 236 -62.89 -21.81 -8.82
N ILE A 237 -63.03 -20.50 -8.54
CA ILE A 237 -64.17 -19.68 -9.00
C ILE A 237 -64.32 -19.70 -10.54
N ASN A 238 -63.21 -19.65 -11.29
CA ASN A 238 -63.26 -19.74 -12.76
C ASN A 238 -63.61 -21.14 -13.28
N ALA A 239 -63.42 -22.20 -12.49
CA ALA A 239 -63.90 -23.55 -12.81
C ALA A 239 -65.40 -23.64 -12.52
N ASP A 240 -65.84 -23.19 -11.34
CA ASP A 240 -67.25 -23.14 -10.95
C ASP A 240 -68.09 -22.38 -12.00
N HIS A 241 -67.67 -21.17 -12.37
CA HIS A 241 -68.35 -20.38 -13.41
C HIS A 241 -68.36 -21.06 -14.79
N GLN A 242 -67.34 -21.87 -15.12
CA GLN A 242 -67.32 -22.62 -16.38
C GLN A 242 -68.28 -23.81 -16.35
N ASP A 243 -68.44 -24.47 -15.21
CA ASP A 243 -69.40 -25.57 -15.06
C ASP A 243 -70.84 -25.05 -14.92
N GLU A 244 -71.07 -23.92 -14.26
CA GLU A 244 -72.33 -23.18 -14.32
C GLU A 244 -72.70 -22.81 -15.77
N LEU A 245 -71.79 -22.19 -16.53
CA LEU A 245 -72.02 -21.86 -17.94
C LEU A 245 -72.27 -23.11 -18.82
N ARG A 246 -71.66 -24.26 -18.52
CA ARG A 246 -71.94 -25.54 -19.19
C ARG A 246 -73.35 -26.03 -18.87
N HIS A 247 -73.78 -25.95 -17.61
CA HIS A 247 -75.12 -26.35 -17.17
C HIS A 247 -76.21 -25.40 -17.69
N GLU A 248 -75.96 -24.08 -17.75
CA GLU A 248 -76.87 -23.13 -18.39
C GLU A 248 -76.99 -23.40 -19.89
N ALA A 249 -75.88 -23.65 -20.60
CA ALA A 249 -75.90 -24.00 -22.02
C ALA A 249 -76.64 -25.33 -22.29
N GLN A 250 -76.46 -26.34 -21.43
CA GLN A 250 -77.23 -27.59 -21.47
C GLN A 250 -78.73 -27.34 -21.29
N ARG A 251 -79.11 -26.59 -20.24
CA ARG A 251 -80.51 -26.23 -19.94
C ARG A 251 -81.15 -25.41 -21.06
N LEU A 252 -80.41 -24.50 -21.69
CA LEU A 252 -80.88 -23.75 -22.85
C LEU A 252 -81.11 -24.67 -24.06
N ALA A 253 -80.20 -25.60 -24.35
CA ALA A 253 -80.39 -26.58 -25.42
C ALA A 253 -81.59 -27.52 -25.14
N GLU A 254 -81.83 -27.90 -23.88
CA GLU A 254 -83.03 -28.65 -23.47
C GLU A 254 -84.32 -27.84 -23.68
N LEU A 255 -84.33 -26.56 -23.28
CA LEU A 255 -85.44 -25.63 -23.50
C LEU A 255 -85.70 -25.39 -25.00
N GLU A 256 -84.66 -25.22 -25.81
CA GLU A 256 -84.76 -25.14 -27.27
C GLU A 256 -85.35 -26.44 -27.84
N SER A 257 -84.88 -27.61 -27.37
CA SER A 257 -85.39 -28.90 -27.85
C SER A 257 -86.87 -29.12 -27.50
N THR A 258 -87.30 -28.72 -26.31
CA THR A 258 -88.70 -28.82 -25.87
C THR A 258 -89.59 -27.79 -26.56
N MET A 259 -89.09 -26.57 -26.79
CA MET A 259 -89.75 -25.58 -27.64
C MET A 259 -89.96 -26.10 -29.07
N HIS A 260 -88.94 -26.70 -29.70
CA HIS A 260 -89.09 -27.32 -31.02
C HIS A 260 -90.05 -28.52 -31.02
N GLN A 261 -90.12 -29.30 -29.94
CA GLN A 261 -91.12 -30.37 -29.79
C GLN A 261 -92.55 -29.80 -29.65
N LEU A 262 -92.74 -28.74 -28.87
CA LEU A 262 -94.03 -28.06 -28.71
C LEU A 262 -94.47 -27.38 -30.01
N GLN A 263 -93.56 -26.72 -30.74
CA GLN A 263 -93.83 -26.14 -32.04
C GLN A 263 -94.23 -27.22 -33.08
N LYS A 264 -93.53 -28.37 -33.09
CA LYS A 264 -93.92 -29.52 -33.94
C LYS A 264 -95.29 -30.07 -33.57
N LYS A 265 -95.60 -30.20 -32.28
CA LYS A 265 -96.95 -30.62 -31.80
C LYS A 265 -98.03 -29.61 -32.20
N LEU A 266 -97.76 -28.32 -32.04
CA LEU A 266 -98.68 -27.23 -32.39
C LEU A 266 -98.97 -27.24 -33.90
N LEU A 267 -97.94 -27.32 -34.75
CA LEU A 267 -98.10 -27.45 -36.20
C LEU A 267 -98.85 -28.73 -36.60
N ALA A 268 -98.62 -29.84 -35.90
CA ALA A 268 -99.37 -31.09 -36.12
C ALA A 268 -100.84 -30.96 -35.68
N THR A 269 -101.14 -30.27 -34.58
CA THR A 269 -102.54 -29.98 -34.19
C THR A 269 -103.22 -29.00 -35.12
N GLU A 270 -102.52 -27.96 -35.62
CA GLU A 270 -103.09 -27.08 -36.64
C GLU A 270 -103.33 -27.79 -37.98
N ALA A 271 -102.47 -28.75 -38.35
CA ALA A 271 -102.71 -29.60 -39.51
C ALA A 271 -103.96 -30.46 -39.28
N ALA A 272 -104.06 -31.12 -38.12
CA ALA A 272 -105.21 -31.94 -37.76
C ALA A 272 -106.52 -31.15 -37.65
N THR A 273 -106.51 -29.88 -37.19
CA THR A 273 -107.72 -29.03 -37.21
C THR A 273 -108.07 -28.60 -38.63
N ARG A 274 -107.10 -28.26 -39.49
CA ARG A 274 -107.36 -27.96 -40.92
C ARG A 274 -107.88 -29.18 -41.68
N GLU A 275 -107.41 -30.38 -41.35
CA GLU A 275 -107.91 -31.64 -41.89
C GLU A 275 -109.32 -31.95 -41.36
N ALA A 276 -109.61 -31.66 -40.09
CA ALA A 276 -110.95 -31.78 -39.51
C ALA A 276 -111.95 -30.76 -40.09
N GLU A 277 -111.54 -29.51 -40.30
CA GLU A 277 -112.32 -28.46 -40.98
C GLU A 277 -112.66 -28.86 -42.43
N GLN A 278 -111.69 -29.45 -43.15
CA GLN A 278 -111.91 -30.01 -44.49
C GLN A 278 -112.84 -31.21 -44.46
N ALA A 279 -112.69 -32.11 -43.48
CA ALA A 279 -113.59 -33.25 -43.30
C ALA A 279 -115.01 -32.81 -42.92
N GLU A 280 -115.19 -31.77 -42.11
CA GLU A 280 -116.49 -31.19 -41.77
C GLU A 280 -117.13 -30.50 -42.98
N PHE A 281 -116.35 -29.80 -43.80
CA PHE A 281 -116.83 -29.23 -45.07
C PHE A 281 -117.33 -30.32 -46.03
N VAL A 282 -116.54 -31.39 -46.22
CA VAL A 282 -116.94 -32.54 -47.05
C VAL A 282 -118.14 -33.29 -46.45
N ALA A 283 -118.22 -33.41 -45.12
CA ALA A 283 -119.37 -34.00 -44.44
C ALA A 283 -120.66 -33.19 -44.69
N LYS A 284 -120.58 -31.85 -44.60
CA LYS A 284 -121.72 -30.96 -44.93
C LYS A 284 -122.09 -31.05 -46.41
N GLU A 285 -121.12 -31.04 -47.32
CA GLU A 285 -121.38 -31.17 -48.75
C GLU A 285 -122.03 -32.53 -49.09
N THR A 286 -121.58 -33.62 -48.47
CA THR A 286 -122.20 -34.94 -48.64
C THR A 286 -123.59 -35.03 -47.99
N GLN A 287 -123.83 -34.35 -46.85
CA GLN A 287 -125.17 -34.24 -46.24
C GLN A 287 -126.14 -33.41 -47.09
N GLU A 288 -125.65 -32.34 -47.75
CA GLU A 288 -126.44 -31.60 -48.73
C GLU A 288 -126.75 -32.44 -49.98
N GLN A 289 -125.79 -33.23 -50.46
CA GLN A 289 -126.04 -34.17 -51.56
C GLN A 289 -127.04 -35.26 -51.16
N GLU A 290 -126.93 -35.82 -49.95
CA GLU A 290 -127.85 -36.83 -49.43
C GLU A 290 -129.27 -36.28 -49.24
N THR A 291 -129.43 -35.07 -48.71
CA THR A 291 -130.76 -34.45 -48.55
C THR A 291 -131.40 -34.07 -49.89
N ARG A 292 -130.64 -33.59 -50.87
CA ARG A 292 -131.12 -33.40 -52.26
C ARG A 292 -131.52 -34.73 -52.92
N LEU A 293 -130.81 -35.81 -52.65
CA LEU A 293 -131.17 -37.16 -53.14
C LEU A 293 -132.41 -37.73 -52.43
N ARG A 294 -132.63 -37.43 -51.15
CA ARG A 294 -133.90 -37.76 -50.46
C ARG A 294 -135.07 -37.01 -51.08
N GLN A 295 -134.95 -35.70 -51.30
CA GLN A 295 -135.98 -34.90 -51.96
C GLN A 295 -136.32 -35.44 -53.35
N LEU A 296 -135.31 -35.76 -54.17
CA LEU A 296 -135.52 -36.41 -55.47
C LEU A 296 -136.19 -37.79 -55.41
N ALA A 297 -136.05 -38.51 -54.29
CA ALA A 297 -136.72 -39.78 -54.07
C ALA A 297 -138.16 -39.61 -53.55
N GLU A 298 -138.42 -38.56 -52.75
CA GLU A 298 -139.74 -38.14 -52.30
C GLU A 298 -140.58 -37.62 -53.49
N ASP A 299 -140.05 -36.69 -54.29
CA ASP A 299 -140.64 -36.22 -55.56
C ASP A 299 -140.99 -37.39 -56.51
N ALA A 300 -140.13 -38.42 -56.54
CA ALA A 300 -140.35 -39.61 -57.36
C ALA A 300 -141.39 -40.58 -56.76
N ALA A 301 -141.53 -40.64 -55.43
CA ALA A 301 -142.57 -41.39 -54.76
C ALA A 301 -143.95 -40.75 -54.97
N ASP A 302 -144.06 -39.44 -54.78
CA ASP A 302 -145.28 -38.66 -55.06
C ASP A 302 -145.72 -38.82 -56.53
N ALA A 303 -144.77 -38.79 -57.47
CA ALA A 303 -145.04 -39.03 -58.90
C ALA A 303 -145.47 -40.48 -59.22
N VAL A 304 -145.16 -41.46 -58.36
CA VAL A 304 -145.65 -42.84 -58.45
C VAL A 304 -147.02 -42.96 -57.79
N GLU A 305 -147.27 -42.33 -56.64
CA GLU A 305 -148.56 -42.32 -55.96
C GLU A 305 -149.64 -41.63 -56.80
N ALA A 306 -149.34 -40.45 -57.36
CA ALA A 306 -150.23 -39.76 -58.32
C ALA A 306 -150.49 -40.56 -59.61
N ARG A 307 -149.61 -41.53 -59.95
CA ARG A 307 -149.87 -42.52 -61.02
C ARG A 307 -150.75 -43.67 -60.54
N ALA A 308 -150.53 -44.17 -59.32
CA ALA A 308 -151.32 -45.22 -58.70
C ALA A 308 -152.79 -44.80 -58.55
N GLU A 309 -153.07 -43.65 -57.93
CA GLU A 309 -154.43 -43.11 -57.81
C GLU A 309 -155.14 -43.00 -59.18
N LYS A 310 -154.37 -42.64 -60.23
CA LYS A 310 -154.91 -42.44 -61.58
C LYS A 310 -155.22 -43.77 -62.26
N ALA A 311 -154.49 -44.83 -61.94
CA ALA A 311 -154.83 -46.20 -62.33
C ALA A 311 -156.05 -46.74 -61.57
N GLU A 312 -156.15 -46.48 -60.26
CA GLU A 312 -157.31 -46.86 -59.45
C GLU A 312 -158.61 -46.17 -59.93
N ARG A 313 -158.56 -44.86 -60.21
CA ARG A 313 -159.69 -44.12 -60.79
C ARG A 313 -160.13 -44.69 -62.14
N ALA A 314 -159.19 -45.19 -62.97
CA ALA A 314 -159.51 -45.86 -64.22
C ALA A 314 -160.10 -47.27 -64.00
N LEU A 315 -159.61 -48.01 -63.00
CA LEU A 315 -160.10 -49.34 -62.65
C LEU A 315 -161.53 -49.29 -62.08
N ALA A 316 -161.85 -48.31 -61.25
CA ALA A 316 -163.21 -48.06 -60.77
C ALA A 316 -164.19 -47.69 -61.91
N GLN A 317 -163.72 -46.94 -62.92
CA GLN A 317 -164.49 -46.68 -64.13
C GLN A 317 -164.72 -47.94 -64.98
N ALA A 318 -163.73 -48.83 -65.07
CA ALA A 318 -163.90 -50.13 -65.74
C ALA A 318 -164.89 -51.04 -65.00
N GLN A 319 -164.80 -51.14 -63.67
CA GLN A 319 -165.72 -51.93 -62.84
C GLN A 319 -167.17 -51.45 -62.98
N THR A 320 -167.40 -50.13 -62.90
CA THR A 320 -168.77 -49.57 -63.05
C THR A 320 -169.35 -49.67 -64.47
N GLN A 321 -168.50 -49.84 -65.50
CA GLN A 321 -168.97 -50.25 -66.83
C GLN A 321 -169.34 -51.74 -66.87
N LEU A 322 -168.56 -52.59 -66.21
CA LEU A 322 -168.79 -54.04 -66.15
C LEU A 322 -170.12 -54.37 -65.46
N SER A 323 -170.39 -53.80 -64.28
CA SER A 323 -171.66 -54.01 -63.55
C SER A 323 -172.89 -53.59 -64.38
N ARG A 324 -172.80 -52.51 -65.16
CA ARG A 324 -173.90 -52.08 -66.05
C ARG A 324 -174.15 -53.05 -67.21
N LEU A 325 -173.13 -53.78 -67.66
CA LEU A 325 -173.30 -54.83 -68.68
C LEU A 325 -173.93 -56.09 -68.07
N GLU A 326 -173.60 -56.42 -66.83
CA GLU A 326 -174.21 -57.52 -66.07
C GLU A 326 -175.69 -57.26 -65.78
N GLU A 327 -176.05 -56.05 -65.34
CA GLU A 327 -177.43 -55.58 -65.17
C GLU A 327 -178.23 -55.63 -66.49
N ALA A 328 -177.64 -55.18 -67.61
CA ALA A 328 -178.31 -55.16 -68.91
C ALA A 328 -178.57 -56.56 -69.50
N LEU A 329 -177.70 -57.54 -69.19
CA LEU A 329 -177.84 -58.93 -69.65
C LEU A 329 -178.78 -59.75 -68.77
N THR A 330 -178.69 -59.61 -67.45
CA THR A 330 -179.63 -60.25 -66.51
C THR A 330 -181.08 -59.82 -66.77
N ALA A 331 -181.32 -58.55 -67.11
CA ALA A 331 -182.64 -58.03 -67.50
C ALA A 331 -183.24 -58.69 -68.77
N ARG A 332 -182.46 -59.45 -69.54
CA ARG A 332 -182.92 -60.23 -70.71
C ARG A 332 -183.01 -61.74 -70.46
N GLY A 333 -182.81 -62.20 -69.22
CA GLY A 333 -182.89 -63.62 -68.86
C GLY A 333 -181.70 -64.46 -69.36
N VAL A 334 -180.55 -63.83 -69.67
CA VAL A 334 -179.33 -64.53 -70.10
C VAL A 334 -178.15 -64.10 -69.22
N THR A 335 -177.53 -65.06 -68.53
CA THR A 335 -176.39 -64.82 -67.64
C THR A 335 -175.07 -64.73 -68.40
N LEU A 336 -174.16 -63.86 -67.94
CA LEU A 336 -172.84 -63.59 -68.56
C LEU A 336 -172.04 -64.89 -68.87
N ASP A 337 -172.03 -65.83 -67.93
CA ASP A 337 -171.40 -67.16 -68.01
C ASP A 337 -171.84 -68.04 -69.19
N TYR A 338 -173.01 -67.75 -69.80
CA TYR A 338 -173.49 -68.50 -70.96
C TYR A 338 -172.88 -67.99 -72.27
N LEU A 339 -172.55 -66.68 -72.34
CA LEU A 339 -171.87 -66.09 -73.49
C LEU A 339 -170.36 -66.37 -73.47
N LEU A 340 -169.76 -66.42 -72.27
CA LEU A 340 -168.35 -66.79 -72.07
C LEU A 340 -168.01 -68.26 -72.44
N LYS A 341 -169.00 -69.07 -72.83
CA LYS A 341 -168.83 -70.45 -73.30
C LYS A 341 -168.86 -70.64 -74.83
N GLN A 342 -168.92 -69.56 -75.61
CA GLN A 342 -168.76 -69.62 -77.08
C GLN A 342 -167.78 -68.58 -77.63
N GLN A 343 -166.49 -68.74 -77.31
CA GLN A 343 -165.40 -68.26 -78.18
C GLN A 343 -164.07 -68.98 -77.91
N GLU A 344 -163.44 -69.47 -78.98
CA GLU A 344 -162.02 -69.87 -79.00
C GLU A 344 -161.14 -68.66 -79.45
N PRO A 345 -159.88 -68.81 -79.92
CA PRO A 345 -158.75 -68.40 -79.08
C PRO A 345 -157.91 -67.26 -79.69
N ILE A 346 -157.27 -66.45 -78.84
CA ILE A 346 -156.32 -65.41 -79.31
C ILE A 346 -155.02 -65.44 -78.48
N PRO A 347 -153.86 -65.75 -79.09
CA PRO A 347 -152.55 -65.50 -78.50
C PRO A 347 -152.08 -64.07 -78.79
N VAL A 348 -151.32 -63.46 -77.87
CA VAL A 348 -150.64 -62.18 -78.11
C VAL A 348 -149.14 -62.32 -77.85
N VAL A 349 -148.35 -61.87 -78.82
CA VAL A 349 -146.88 -62.03 -78.90
C VAL A 349 -146.22 -60.66 -79.05
N SER A 350 -145.05 -60.49 -78.43
CA SER A 350 -144.14 -59.32 -78.56
C SER A 350 -144.68 -58.00 -77.92
N ARG A 351 -143.85 -57.08 -77.42
CA ARG A 351 -142.52 -56.66 -77.93
C ARG A 351 -141.46 -56.35 -76.86
N THR A 352 -140.22 -56.51 -77.31
CA THR A 352 -138.93 -55.96 -76.82
C THR A 352 -138.79 -54.47 -77.28
N PRO A 353 -137.62 -53.78 -77.29
CA PRO A 353 -136.26 -54.10 -76.80
C PRO A 353 -135.53 -52.93 -76.07
N SER A 354 -134.22 -53.15 -75.84
CA SER A 354 -133.11 -52.25 -76.23
C SER A 354 -132.53 -51.21 -75.27
N SER A 355 -131.18 -51.11 -75.36
CA SER A 355 -130.39 -49.87 -75.41
C SER A 355 -130.28 -49.00 -74.15
N ASP A 356 -129.17 -48.28 -73.89
CA ASP A 356 -127.80 -48.28 -74.44
C ASP A 356 -126.92 -47.48 -73.42
N ARG A 357 -125.70 -47.91 -73.02
CA ARG A 357 -124.37 -47.53 -73.61
C ARG A 357 -123.84 -46.15 -73.12
N ILE A 358 -122.57 -45.84 -73.43
CA ILE A 358 -121.92 -44.49 -73.32
C ILE A 358 -121.62 -44.06 -71.84
N THR A 359 -120.38 -44.16 -71.34
CA THR A 359 -119.25 -43.17 -71.33
C THR A 359 -119.62 -41.76 -70.80
N ALA A 360 -118.78 -40.93 -70.17
CA ALA A 360 -117.31 -40.70 -70.27
C ALA A 360 -116.83 -39.88 -69.01
N ARG A 361 -115.58 -39.96 -68.49
CA ARG A 361 -114.27 -39.40 -68.94
C ARG A 361 -113.97 -37.92 -68.55
N ALA A 362 -112.82 -37.71 -67.86
CA ALA A 362 -112.10 -36.44 -67.60
C ALA A 362 -112.81 -35.44 -66.63
N ARG A 363 -112.19 -34.38 -66.04
CA ARG A 363 -110.89 -33.65 -66.16
C ARG A 363 -110.36 -33.35 -64.72
N SER A 364 -109.08 -33.30 -64.34
CA SER A 364 -107.83 -32.68 -64.86
C SER A 364 -107.68 -31.15 -64.68
N ARG A 365 -106.79 -30.69 -63.77
CA ARG A 365 -105.89 -29.51 -63.93
C ARG A 365 -104.88 -29.36 -62.76
N GLY A 366 -103.66 -28.89 -63.07
CA GLY A 366 -102.65 -28.35 -62.12
C GLY A 366 -102.67 -26.81 -62.08
N PRO A 367 -101.56 -26.06 -61.81
CA PRO A 367 -100.18 -26.36 -62.29
C PRO A 367 -98.96 -25.89 -61.41
N ALA A 368 -97.71 -26.22 -61.84
CA ALA A 368 -96.45 -25.40 -61.85
C ALA A 368 -95.85 -24.79 -60.53
N MET A 369 -94.54 -24.52 -60.33
CA MET A 369 -93.25 -24.74 -61.07
C MET A 369 -92.00 -24.38 -60.20
N LYS A 370 -90.80 -24.95 -60.51
CA LYS A 370 -89.39 -24.66 -60.01
C LYS A 370 -89.03 -25.19 -58.59
N ALA A 371 -87.86 -25.80 -58.24
CA ALA A 371 -86.42 -25.81 -58.68
C ALA A 371 -85.55 -24.67 -58.08
N VAL A 372 -84.25 -24.79 -57.68
CA VAL A 372 -83.07 -25.65 -58.06
C VAL A 372 -82.14 -25.93 -56.81
N PRO A 373 -81.27 -26.98 -56.73
CA PRO A 373 -80.56 -27.41 -55.48
C PRO A 373 -78.99 -27.28 -55.42
N THR A 374 -78.43 -27.49 -54.20
CA THR A 374 -77.06 -27.98 -53.81
C THR A 374 -75.73 -27.27 -54.20
N ALA A 375 -74.91 -26.87 -53.20
CA ALA A 375 -73.41 -26.89 -53.10
C ALA A 375 -72.96 -26.00 -51.90
N SER A 376 -72.17 -26.40 -50.89
CA SER A 376 -70.76 -26.85 -50.82
C SER A 376 -69.68 -25.73 -50.86
N ARG A 377 -69.16 -25.31 -49.68
CA ARG A 377 -67.70 -25.25 -49.38
C ARG A 377 -67.30 -24.76 -47.96
N ASP A 378 -66.18 -25.31 -47.50
CA ASP A 378 -65.29 -24.97 -46.38
C ASP A 378 -63.85 -24.81 -47.00
N PRO A 379 -62.73 -24.49 -46.32
CA PRO A 379 -62.46 -23.96 -44.96
C PRO A 379 -61.36 -22.84 -44.94
N VAL A 380 -60.48 -22.83 -43.91
CA VAL A 380 -59.21 -22.07 -43.66
C VAL A 380 -59.36 -20.85 -42.72
N ARG A 381 -58.76 -20.71 -41.52
CA ARG A 381 -57.70 -21.38 -40.68
C ARG A 381 -56.28 -20.74 -40.68
N SER A 382 -55.82 -20.37 -39.47
CA SER A 382 -54.44 -19.96 -39.04
C SER A 382 -54.06 -18.49 -39.29
N ARG A 383 -53.37 -17.71 -38.41
CA ARG A 383 -52.59 -17.86 -37.15
C ARG A 383 -51.05 -17.83 -37.28
N THR A 384 -50.45 -16.66 -37.04
CA THR A 384 -49.07 -16.41 -36.49
C THR A 384 -49.06 -14.97 -35.92
N THR A 385 -48.55 -14.55 -34.75
CA THR A 385 -47.42 -14.93 -33.86
C THR A 385 -46.01 -14.49 -34.30
N ALA A 386 -45.55 -13.32 -33.83
CA ALA A 386 -44.13 -13.00 -33.62
C ALA A 386 -43.91 -11.81 -32.66
N LYS A 387 -43.34 -12.09 -31.48
CA LYS A 387 -42.46 -11.20 -30.70
C LYS A 387 -41.09 -11.89 -30.70
N PRO A 388 -39.95 -11.18 -30.64
CA PRO A 388 -39.24 -11.16 -29.34
C PRO A 388 -38.32 -9.94 -29.07
N ARG A 389 -37.91 -9.83 -27.79
CA ARG A 389 -36.61 -9.34 -27.23
C ARG A 389 -36.06 -7.95 -27.67
N MET A 390 -35.73 -7.04 -26.74
CA MET A 390 -34.68 -7.09 -25.70
C MET A 390 -33.26 -7.19 -26.25
N ASP A 391 -32.44 -6.17 -25.98
CA ASP A 391 -31.09 -6.37 -25.45
C ASP A 391 -30.71 -5.20 -24.51
N SER A 392 -29.68 -5.38 -23.69
CA SER A 392 -29.35 -4.53 -22.54
C SER A 392 -27.84 -4.36 -22.31
N SER A 393 -27.35 -3.13 -22.44
CA SER A 393 -25.99 -2.71 -22.06
C SER A 393 -25.89 -1.17 -22.09
N ARG A 394 -24.93 -0.50 -21.43
CA ARG A 394 -23.68 -0.99 -20.82
C ARG A 394 -23.31 -0.16 -19.59
N ARG A 395 -22.61 -0.75 -18.61
CA ARG A 395 -22.05 -0.02 -17.45
C ARG A 395 -20.94 0.95 -17.90
N LYS A 396 -20.79 2.08 -17.18
CA LYS A 396 -19.52 2.83 -17.09
C LYS A 396 -19.15 3.00 -15.61
N LEU A 397 -18.14 2.26 -15.17
CA LEU A 397 -17.37 2.61 -13.99
C LEU A 397 -16.38 3.71 -14.40
N LYS A 398 -16.13 4.69 -13.52
CA LYS A 398 -14.98 5.60 -13.64
C LYS A 398 -14.28 5.70 -12.30
N SER A 399 -13.21 4.92 -12.15
CA SER A 399 -12.19 5.20 -11.14
C SER A 399 -11.45 6.48 -11.54
N ASN A 400 -11.18 7.32 -10.56
CA ASN A 400 -10.14 8.34 -10.58
C ASN A 400 -9.58 8.35 -9.15
N ASN A 401 -8.32 7.93 -8.99
CA ASN A 401 -7.53 8.17 -7.80
C ASN A 401 -6.54 9.32 -8.10
N ASP A 402 -5.64 9.60 -7.16
CA ASP A 402 -4.60 10.63 -7.23
C ASP A 402 -5.20 12.05 -7.06
N ASP A 403 -4.56 12.99 -6.35
CA ASP A 403 -3.12 13.25 -6.27
C ASP A 403 -2.66 13.66 -4.85
N GLU A 404 -1.41 13.33 -4.48
CA GLU A 404 -0.81 13.77 -3.21
C GLU A 404 -0.39 15.25 -3.28
N LYS A 405 -0.56 16.03 -2.21
CA LYS A 405 0.32 17.19 -1.87
C LYS A 405 0.04 17.81 -0.49
N ARG A 406 1.10 17.84 0.33
CA ARG A 406 1.33 18.61 1.57
C ARG A 406 0.68 18.11 2.86
#